data_AF-A0A843RZF3-F1
#
_entry.id   AF-A0A843RZF3-F1
#
_cell.length_a   1.000
_cell.length_b   1.000
_cell.length_c   1.000
_cell.angle_alpha   90.00
_cell.angle_beta   90.00
_cell.angle_gamma   90.00
#
_symmetry.space_group_name_H-M   'P 1'
#
loop_
_entity.id
_entity.type
_entity.pdbx_description
1 polymer ?
#
loop_
_entity_poly.entity_id
_entity_poly.type
_entity_poly.pdbx_seq_one_letter_code
_entity_poly.pdbx_strand_id
1 'polypeptide(L)'
;MELSTGEMYMQQNEGLRGWRLFAAVGMLTVSPIVVAAQRAATQHEMHGRHVDPTAYIASLEDPKRDAYQKPHEVVEALQIEEGEVGADIGAGSGYFTLRLAHHVGPTGRVYAVDVSPDMILHLNRRVHDAGVRNVVSLLVPPDDPLLPDASVDRVFVCNVWHHVDEQAAYLEISCGG
;
A
#
# COMPACT_ATOMS: atom_id res chain seq x y z
N MET A 1 45.67 19.81 38.14
CA MET A 1 46.84 20.55 37.61
C MET A 1 47.86 19.49 37.20
N GLU A 2 48.42 19.40 35.99
CA GLU A 2 48.27 20.02 34.65
C GLU A 2 48.76 18.93 33.65
N LEU A 3 48.05 18.56 32.58
CA LEU A 3 48.10 19.10 31.19
C LEU A 3 49.47 19.10 30.46
N SER A 4 49.46 18.58 29.21
CA SER A 4 50.49 18.68 28.13
C SER A 4 51.83 17.94 28.37
N THR A 5 52.58 17.36 27.40
CA THR A 5 52.56 17.15 25.92
C THR A 5 53.14 15.75 25.61
N GLY A 6 53.17 15.15 24.39
CA GLY A 6 52.70 15.51 23.05
C GLY A 6 53.44 14.70 21.93
N GLU A 7 52.95 14.81 20.68
CA GLU A 7 53.57 14.42 19.38
C GLU A 7 54.04 12.97 19.08
N MET A 8 53.57 12.44 17.93
CA MET A 8 53.98 11.15 17.33
C MET A 8 54.99 11.37 16.19
N TYR A 9 55.90 10.41 16.01
CA TYR A 9 56.87 10.42 14.91
C TYR A 9 56.41 9.67 13.65
N MET A 10 56.89 10.19 12.52
CA MET A 10 56.75 9.68 11.15
C MET A 10 57.18 8.22 10.95
N GLN A 11 56.56 7.53 9.97
CA GLN A 11 57.32 6.96 8.84
C GLN A 11 56.47 6.56 7.62
N GLN A 12 57.03 6.77 6.44
CA GLN A 12 56.51 6.35 5.13
C GLN A 12 56.79 4.86 4.88
N ASN A 13 56.04 4.21 3.99
CA ASN A 13 56.65 3.38 2.95
C ASN A 13 55.75 3.16 1.73
N GLU A 14 56.37 3.34 0.57
CA GLU A 14 55.81 3.09 -0.76
C GLU A 14 55.82 1.59 -1.12
N GLY A 15 54.88 1.19 -1.98
CA GLY A 15 55.25 0.30 -3.08
C GLY A 15 54.81 -1.18 -3.07
N LEU A 16 54.16 -1.51 -4.19
CA LEU A 16 54.53 -2.59 -5.11
C LEU A 16 53.90 -4.00 -4.98
N ARG A 17 53.40 -4.43 -6.16
CA ARG A 17 53.32 -5.81 -6.70
C ARG A 17 52.17 -6.70 -6.19
N GLY A 18 51.00 -6.51 -6.79
CA GLY A 18 49.99 -7.57 -6.86
C GLY A 18 50.44 -8.75 -7.73
N TRP A 19 50.18 -9.97 -7.26
CA TRP A 19 50.41 -11.22 -7.99
C TRP A 19 49.15 -12.10 -8.00
N ARG A 20 48.78 -12.51 -9.23
CA ARG A 20 48.19 -13.81 -9.61
C ARG A 20 46.92 -14.32 -8.90
N LEU A 21 45.84 -14.26 -9.69
CA LEU A 21 44.74 -15.22 -9.79
C LEU A 21 44.94 -16.58 -9.09
N PHE A 22 43.99 -16.93 -8.23
CA PHE A 22 43.56 -18.31 -8.02
C PHE A 22 42.08 -18.41 -8.37
N ALA A 23 41.74 -19.35 -9.27
CA ALA A 23 40.36 -19.72 -9.52
C ALA A 23 39.94 -20.79 -8.49
N ALA A 24 38.78 -20.60 -7.86
CA ALA A 24 38.14 -21.60 -7.02
C ALA A 24 36.70 -21.80 -7.51
N VAL A 25 36.45 -22.97 -8.11
CA VAL A 25 35.09 -23.41 -8.46
C VAL A 25 34.41 -23.86 -7.18
N GLY A 26 33.49 -23.05 -6.67
CA GLY A 26 32.59 -23.40 -5.57
C GLY A 26 31.26 -23.92 -6.11
N MET A 27 30.93 -25.17 -5.81
CA MET A 27 29.69 -25.83 -6.23
C MET A 27 28.80 -26.08 -5.00
N LEU A 28 27.48 -25.87 -5.18
CA LEU A 28 26.41 -25.98 -4.16
C LEU A 28 26.43 -24.84 -3.11
N THR A 29 25.30 -24.30 -2.66
CA THR A 29 23.93 -24.85 -2.67
C THR A 29 22.93 -23.97 -3.42
N VAL A 30 21.99 -24.59 -4.15
CA VAL A 30 20.71 -23.92 -4.46
C VAL A 30 19.91 -23.97 -3.17
N SER A 31 19.93 -22.87 -2.41
CA SER A 31 19.03 -22.72 -1.27
C SER A 31 17.59 -22.82 -1.79
N PRO A 32 16.73 -23.67 -1.21
CA PRO A 32 15.30 -23.60 -1.48
C PRO A 32 14.79 -22.35 -0.76
N ILE A 33 14.93 -21.19 -1.40
CA ILE A 33 14.07 -20.05 -1.09
C ILE A 33 12.66 -20.58 -1.27
N VAL A 34 11.96 -20.59 -0.15
CA VAL A 34 10.69 -21.25 0.09
C VAL A 34 9.75 -21.00 -1.09
N VAL A 35 9.03 -22.04 -1.49
CA VAL A 35 7.91 -21.97 -2.45
C VAL A 35 6.77 -21.18 -1.79
N ALA A 36 6.97 -19.86 -1.69
CA ALA A 36 6.16 -18.89 -0.95
C ALA A 36 5.33 -18.02 -1.89
N ALA A 37 4.91 -18.59 -3.02
CA ALA A 37 4.10 -17.92 -4.04
C ALA A 37 2.89 -18.77 -4.49
N GLN A 38 2.61 -19.88 -3.81
CA GLN A 38 1.67 -20.91 -4.29
C GLN A 38 0.35 -21.04 -3.50
N ARG A 39 0.06 -20.04 -2.66
CA ARG A 39 -1.30 -19.73 -2.18
C ARG A 39 -1.55 -18.24 -2.24
N ALA A 40 -1.69 -17.72 -3.47
CA ALA A 40 -2.69 -16.68 -3.67
C ALA A 40 -4.01 -17.27 -3.14
N ALA A 41 -4.65 -16.60 -2.18
CA ALA A 41 -5.87 -17.08 -1.55
C ALA A 41 -6.87 -17.52 -2.62
N THR A 42 -7.41 -18.74 -2.49
CA THR A 42 -8.36 -19.28 -3.46
C THR A 42 -9.52 -18.31 -3.61
N GLN A 43 -9.90 -17.95 -4.85
CA GLN A 43 -10.90 -16.91 -5.18
C GLN A 43 -12.35 -17.23 -4.72
N HIS A 44 -12.54 -18.07 -3.71
CA HIS A 44 -13.81 -18.68 -3.35
C HIS A 44 -14.41 -18.18 -2.02
N GLU A 45 -13.65 -17.50 -1.15
CA GLU A 45 -14.14 -17.08 0.17
C GLU A 45 -14.55 -15.59 0.26
N MET A 46 -14.31 -14.81 -0.80
CA MET A 46 -14.79 -13.42 -0.93
C MET A 46 -16.24 -13.33 -1.43
N HIS A 47 -17.18 -13.85 -0.62
CA HIS A 47 -18.59 -13.43 -0.54
C HIS A 47 -19.32 -13.09 -1.87
N GLY A 48 -19.55 -14.05 -2.76
CA GLY A 48 -20.71 -14.17 -3.67
C GLY A 48 -21.20 -13.00 -4.57
N ARG A 49 -20.60 -11.81 -4.51
CA ARG A 49 -21.04 -10.56 -5.17
C ARG A 49 -20.25 -10.26 -6.44
N HIS A 50 -19.05 -10.83 -6.57
CA HIS A 50 -18.17 -10.67 -7.73
C HIS A 50 -18.42 -11.74 -8.82
N VAL A 51 -19.55 -12.46 -8.76
CA VAL A 51 -19.98 -13.38 -9.83
C VAL A 51 -20.31 -12.62 -11.12
N ASP A 52 -20.79 -11.38 -11.00
CA ASP A 52 -20.85 -10.39 -12.06
C ASP A 52 -20.24 -9.07 -11.57
N PRO A 53 -18.92 -8.84 -11.83
CA PRO A 53 -18.26 -7.60 -11.45
C PRO A 53 -18.90 -6.36 -12.09
N THR A 54 -19.51 -6.49 -13.27
CA THR A 54 -20.13 -5.37 -14.00
C THR A 54 -21.38 -4.89 -13.29
N ALA A 55 -22.28 -5.81 -12.93
CA ALA A 55 -23.47 -5.48 -12.16
C ALA A 55 -23.12 -4.96 -10.77
N TYR A 56 -22.08 -5.51 -10.13
CA TYR A 56 -21.63 -5.03 -8.82
C TYR A 56 -21.08 -3.60 -8.89
N ILE A 57 -20.19 -3.30 -9.84
CA ILE A 57 -19.69 -1.94 -10.11
C ILE A 57 -20.85 -0.97 -10.33
N ALA A 58 -21.83 -1.34 -11.19
CA ALA A 58 -22.99 -0.50 -11.45
C ALA A 58 -23.81 -0.20 -10.18
N SER A 59 -23.90 -1.15 -9.24
CA SER A 59 -24.56 -0.93 -7.94
C SER A 59 -23.76 -0.05 -6.97
N LEU A 60 -22.42 -0.11 -7.00
CA LEU A 60 -21.55 0.74 -6.19
C LEU A 60 -21.58 2.21 -6.66
N GLU A 61 -21.97 2.43 -7.91
CA GLU A 61 -22.01 3.71 -8.61
C GLU A 61 -23.43 4.26 -8.87
N ASP A 62 -24.50 3.55 -8.50
CA ASP A 62 -25.87 4.08 -8.62
C ASP A 62 -25.97 5.42 -7.86
N PRO A 63 -26.33 6.55 -8.51
CA PRO A 63 -26.45 7.85 -7.84
C PRO A 63 -27.42 7.88 -6.65
N LYS A 64 -28.33 6.90 -6.53
CA LYS A 64 -29.15 6.72 -5.32
C LYS A 64 -28.32 6.38 -4.08
N ARG A 65 -27.08 5.91 -4.25
CA ARG A 65 -26.15 5.62 -3.15
C ARG A 65 -25.83 6.86 -2.34
N ASP A 66 -25.63 8.01 -2.99
CA ASP A 66 -25.37 9.28 -2.32
C ASP A 66 -26.47 9.65 -1.31
N ALA A 67 -27.74 9.28 -1.57
CA ALA A 67 -28.87 9.60 -0.71
C ALA A 67 -28.86 8.88 0.67
N TYR A 68 -28.27 7.68 0.75
CA TYR A 68 -28.19 6.92 2.01
C TYR A 68 -26.78 6.88 2.60
N GLN A 69 -25.73 6.92 1.76
CA GLN A 69 -24.34 6.96 2.21
C GLN A 69 -23.82 8.37 2.50
N LYS A 70 -24.51 9.43 2.05
CA LYS A 70 -24.19 10.83 2.36
C LYS A 70 -22.69 11.15 2.22
N PRO A 71 -22.06 10.83 1.07
CA PRO A 71 -20.59 10.81 0.96
C PRO A 71 -19.93 12.17 1.19
N HIS A 72 -20.65 13.28 0.96
CA HIS A 72 -20.19 14.61 1.34
C HIS A 72 -20.07 14.75 2.86
N GLU A 73 -21.14 14.46 3.61
CA GLU A 73 -21.16 14.51 5.08
C GLU A 73 -20.10 13.57 5.69
N VAL A 74 -19.90 12.39 5.08
CA VAL A 74 -18.86 11.44 5.50
C VAL A 74 -17.45 12.03 5.32
N VAL A 75 -17.12 12.54 4.14
CA VAL A 75 -15.77 13.06 3.86
C VAL A 75 -15.49 14.36 4.63
N GLU A 76 -16.51 15.21 4.81
CA GLU A 76 -16.45 16.40 5.66
C GLU A 76 -16.18 16.04 7.15
N ALA A 77 -16.85 15.00 7.66
CA ALA A 77 -16.66 14.51 9.02
C ALA A 77 -15.29 13.84 9.27
N LEU A 78 -14.57 13.40 8.22
CA LEU A 78 -13.19 12.90 8.35
C LEU A 78 -12.18 14.01 8.64
N GLN A 79 -12.52 15.27 8.33
CA GLN A 79 -11.65 16.45 8.51
C GLN A 79 -10.27 16.28 7.85
N ILE A 80 -10.26 15.79 6.61
CA ILE A 80 -9.04 15.55 5.81
C ILE A 80 -8.36 16.89 5.49
N GLU A 81 -7.06 16.97 5.76
CA GLU A 81 -6.23 18.15 5.45
C GLU A 81 -5.48 18.00 4.11
N GLU A 82 -5.14 19.13 3.49
CA GLU A 82 -4.33 19.14 2.25
C GLU A 82 -2.89 18.70 2.55
N GLY A 83 -2.37 17.75 1.77
CA GLY A 83 -1.04 17.17 1.94
C GLY A 83 -1.02 15.79 2.60
N GLU A 84 -2.13 15.35 3.20
CA GLU A 84 -2.20 14.06 3.89
C GLU A 84 -2.08 12.84 2.95
N VAL A 85 -1.69 11.72 3.54
CA VAL A 85 -1.71 10.41 2.92
C VAL A 85 -2.83 9.56 3.52
N GLY A 86 -3.88 9.30 2.74
CA GLY A 86 -5.00 8.44 3.13
C GLY A 86 -4.90 7.02 2.55
N ALA A 87 -5.60 6.07 3.17
CA ALA A 87 -5.89 4.75 2.60
C ALA A 87 -7.41 4.50 2.55
N ASP A 88 -7.90 3.99 1.42
CA ASP A 88 -9.30 3.57 1.20
C ASP A 88 -9.32 2.04 1.09
N ILE A 89 -9.71 1.35 2.17
CA ILE A 89 -9.66 -0.11 2.27
C ILE A 89 -10.95 -0.73 1.73
N GLY A 90 -10.79 -1.61 0.74
CA GLY A 90 -11.87 -2.13 -0.10
C GLY A 90 -12.48 -1.03 -0.97
N ALA A 91 -11.60 -0.28 -1.64
CA ALA A 91 -11.94 0.88 -2.46
C ALA A 91 -13.01 0.61 -3.54
N GLY A 92 -13.16 -0.65 -3.98
CA GLY A 92 -14.15 -1.08 -4.95
C GLY A 92 -14.04 -0.28 -6.25
N SER A 93 -15.13 0.35 -6.68
CA SER A 93 -15.14 1.22 -7.86
C SER A 93 -14.47 2.59 -7.68
N GLY A 94 -13.85 2.86 -6.52
CA GLY A 94 -13.22 4.14 -6.21
C GLY A 94 -14.20 5.25 -5.84
N TYR A 95 -15.41 4.89 -5.38
CA TYR A 95 -16.47 5.84 -5.01
C TYR A 95 -16.03 6.83 -3.91
N PHE A 96 -15.34 6.36 -2.86
CA PHE A 96 -14.73 7.28 -1.88
C PHE A 96 -13.35 7.74 -2.32
N THR A 97 -12.50 6.85 -2.84
CA THR A 97 -11.15 7.15 -3.35
C THR A 97 -11.05 8.49 -4.08
N LEU A 98 -11.91 8.76 -5.07
CA LEU A 98 -11.86 10.01 -5.85
C LEU A 98 -12.24 11.24 -5.02
N ARG A 99 -13.15 11.09 -4.05
CA ARG A 99 -13.57 12.17 -3.13
C ARG A 99 -12.46 12.44 -2.10
N LEU A 100 -11.83 11.40 -1.56
CA LEU A 100 -10.66 11.50 -0.67
C LEU A 100 -9.48 12.16 -1.40
N ALA A 101 -9.19 11.73 -2.64
CA ALA A 101 -8.12 12.27 -3.48
C ALA A 101 -8.30 13.76 -3.81
N HIS A 102 -9.55 14.24 -3.90
CA HIS A 102 -9.82 15.66 -4.03
C HIS A 102 -9.48 16.44 -2.74
N HIS A 103 -9.76 15.88 -1.55
CA HIS A 103 -9.58 16.58 -0.28
C HIS A 103 -8.13 16.61 0.21
N VAL A 104 -7.36 15.53 0.04
CA VAL A 104 -5.91 15.54 0.34
C VAL A 104 -5.11 16.46 -0.60
N GLY A 105 -5.73 16.95 -1.67
CA GLY A 105 -5.12 17.89 -2.61
C GLY A 105 -3.95 17.30 -3.43
N PRO A 106 -3.35 18.12 -4.32
CA PRO A 106 -2.33 17.66 -5.28
C PRO A 106 -0.98 17.30 -4.64
N THR A 107 -0.76 17.69 -3.38
CA THR A 107 0.43 17.38 -2.57
C THR A 107 0.27 16.09 -1.76
N GLY A 108 -0.96 15.75 -1.35
CA GLY A 108 -1.28 14.53 -0.64
C GLY A 108 -1.38 13.30 -1.55
N ARG A 109 -1.84 12.18 -0.98
CA ARG A 109 -1.95 10.88 -1.67
C ARG A 109 -3.10 10.03 -1.11
N VAL A 110 -3.70 9.19 -1.96
CA VAL A 110 -4.61 8.13 -1.51
C VAL A 110 -4.16 6.78 -2.04
N TYR A 111 -3.95 5.82 -1.12
CA TYR A 111 -3.80 4.42 -1.45
C TYR A 111 -5.18 3.76 -1.54
N ALA A 112 -5.57 3.32 -2.73
CA ALA A 112 -6.84 2.64 -2.97
C ALA A 112 -6.61 1.13 -2.96
N VAL A 113 -6.99 0.48 -1.87
CA VAL A 113 -6.65 -0.91 -1.57
C VAL A 113 -7.86 -1.80 -1.86
N ASP A 114 -7.70 -2.85 -2.67
CA ASP A 114 -8.76 -3.83 -2.91
C ASP A 114 -8.17 -5.22 -3.22
N VAL A 115 -8.93 -6.28 -2.91
CA VAL A 115 -8.56 -7.68 -3.17
C VAL A 115 -8.99 -8.16 -4.55
N SER A 116 -9.88 -7.42 -5.22
CA SER A 116 -10.48 -7.80 -6.50
C SER A 116 -9.76 -7.14 -7.68
N PRO A 117 -9.16 -7.93 -8.60
CA PRO A 117 -8.52 -7.40 -9.80
C PRO A 117 -9.45 -6.57 -10.68
N ASP A 118 -10.73 -6.94 -10.76
CA ASP A 118 -11.75 -6.23 -11.55
C ASP A 118 -12.04 -4.83 -10.98
N MET A 119 -12.10 -4.72 -9.64
CA MET A 119 -12.26 -3.43 -8.96
C MET A 119 -11.05 -2.53 -9.22
N ILE A 120 -9.83 -3.04 -9.05
CA ILE A 120 -8.59 -2.31 -9.31
C ILE A 120 -8.48 -1.87 -10.79
N LEU A 121 -8.85 -2.71 -11.74
CA LEU A 121 -8.86 -2.36 -13.17
C LEU A 121 -9.85 -1.23 -13.48
N HIS A 122 -11.05 -1.30 -12.91
CA HIS A 122 -12.10 -0.30 -13.11
C HIS A 122 -11.80 1.03 -12.41
N LEU A 123 -11.32 0.97 -11.17
CA LEU A 123 -10.88 2.14 -10.39
C LEU A 123 -9.77 2.90 -11.13
N ASN A 124 -8.76 2.19 -11.66
CA ASN A 124 -7.68 2.82 -12.42
C ASN A 124 -8.18 3.54 -13.68
N ARG A 125 -9.20 2.99 -14.37
CA ARG A 125 -9.85 3.70 -15.47
C ARG A 125 -10.54 4.98 -14.99
N ARG A 126 -11.31 4.91 -13.91
CA ARG A 126 -12.00 6.09 -13.34
C ARG A 126 -11.04 7.17 -12.87
N VAL A 127 -9.92 6.81 -12.24
CA VAL A 127 -8.84 7.73 -11.84
C VAL A 127 -8.24 8.42 -13.07
N HIS A 128 -7.95 7.66 -14.13
CA HIS A 128 -7.44 8.20 -15.39
C HIS A 128 -8.44 9.16 -16.07
N ASP A 129 -9.70 8.73 -16.24
CA ASP A 129 -10.75 9.50 -16.90
C ASP A 129 -11.09 10.79 -16.12
N ALA A 130 -10.95 10.77 -14.78
CA ALA A 130 -11.10 11.94 -13.92
C ALA A 130 -9.87 12.87 -13.89
N GLY A 131 -8.75 12.49 -14.52
CA GLY A 131 -7.49 13.26 -14.52
C GLY A 131 -6.78 13.33 -13.16
N VAL A 132 -7.15 12.45 -12.23
CA VAL A 132 -6.63 12.40 -10.84
C VAL A 132 -5.24 11.75 -10.85
N ARG A 133 -4.26 12.38 -10.19
CA ARG A 133 -2.83 11.96 -10.24
C ARG A 133 -2.22 11.56 -8.89
N ASN A 134 -2.96 11.72 -7.81
CA ASN A 134 -2.55 11.48 -6.43
C ASN A 134 -3.14 10.19 -5.84
N VAL A 135 -3.68 9.29 -6.68
CA VAL A 135 -4.17 7.96 -6.28
C VAL A 135 -3.15 6.88 -6.67
N VAL A 136 -2.94 5.91 -5.79
CA VAL A 136 -2.18 4.68 -6.06
C VAL A 136 -3.07 3.48 -5.76
N SER A 137 -3.40 2.68 -6.77
CA SER A 137 -4.17 1.44 -6.56
C SER A 137 -3.26 0.30 -6.07
N LEU A 138 -3.65 -0.43 -5.04
CA LEU A 138 -2.96 -1.62 -4.53
C LEU A 138 -3.90 -2.82 -4.64
N LEU A 139 -3.50 -3.84 -5.41
CA LEU A 139 -4.13 -5.16 -5.42
C LEU A 139 -3.46 -6.02 -4.34
N VAL A 140 -4.23 -6.46 -3.35
CA VAL A 140 -3.68 -7.03 -2.11
C VAL A 140 -4.32 -8.38 -1.74
N PRO A 141 -3.69 -9.21 -0.89
CA PRO A 141 -4.35 -10.37 -0.29
C PRO A 141 -5.40 -9.94 0.77
N PRO A 142 -6.27 -10.86 1.25
CA PRO A 142 -7.31 -10.55 2.24
C PRO A 142 -6.81 -9.97 3.57
N ASP A 143 -5.63 -10.43 3.98
CA ASP A 143 -5.10 -10.42 5.34
C ASP A 143 -3.94 -9.42 5.53
N ASP A 144 -3.44 -8.82 4.46
CA ASP A 144 -2.36 -7.83 4.48
C ASP A 144 -2.71 -6.68 3.51
N PRO A 145 -2.90 -5.43 3.99
CA PRO A 145 -3.22 -4.28 3.15
C PRO A 145 -2.03 -3.79 2.29
N LEU A 146 -0.82 -4.33 2.49
CA LEU A 146 0.43 -3.97 1.80
C LEU A 146 0.69 -2.45 1.72
N LEU A 147 0.19 -1.71 2.71
CA LEU A 147 0.48 -0.29 2.89
C LEU A 147 1.95 -0.14 3.31
N PRO A 148 2.70 0.85 2.79
CA PRO A 148 4.07 1.07 3.26
C PRO A 148 4.09 1.47 4.75
N ASP A 149 5.05 0.93 5.51
CA ASP A 149 5.22 1.20 6.94
C ASP A 149 5.18 2.70 7.26
N ALA A 150 4.41 3.08 8.28
CA ALA A 150 4.27 4.45 8.79
C ALA A 150 3.96 5.53 7.72
N SER A 151 3.27 5.18 6.63
CA SER A 151 3.06 6.07 5.48
C SER A 151 1.67 6.67 5.34
N VAL A 152 0.74 6.41 6.26
CA VAL A 152 -0.68 6.80 6.15
C VAL A 152 -1.14 7.57 7.39
N ASP A 153 -1.64 8.78 7.19
CA ASP A 153 -2.20 9.66 8.23
C ASP A 153 -3.64 9.26 8.60
N ARG A 154 -4.41 8.71 7.64
CA ARG A 154 -5.80 8.26 7.85
C ARG A 154 -6.16 6.98 7.09
N VAL A 155 -6.66 5.97 7.80
CA VAL A 155 -7.29 4.78 7.22
C VAL A 155 -8.81 4.97 7.17
N PHE A 156 -9.40 4.80 5.99
CA PHE A 156 -10.84 4.84 5.75
C PHE A 156 -11.34 3.46 5.30
N VAL A 157 -12.46 3.01 5.89
CA VAL A 157 -13.10 1.73 5.56
C VAL A 157 -14.61 1.95 5.46
N CYS A 158 -15.23 1.62 4.33
CA CYS A 158 -16.68 1.78 4.16
C CYS A 158 -17.33 0.51 3.63
N ASN A 159 -18.33 -0.03 4.35
CA ASN A 159 -19.07 -1.26 4.00
C ASN A 159 -18.22 -2.54 3.79
N VAL A 160 -16.91 -2.47 4.02
CA VAL A 160 -15.94 -3.57 3.88
C VAL A 160 -15.61 -4.22 5.22
N TRP A 161 -15.69 -3.45 6.33
CA TRP A 161 -15.34 -3.87 7.69
C TRP A 161 -16.00 -5.19 8.14
N HIS A 162 -17.21 -5.49 7.67
CA HIS A 162 -17.93 -6.72 7.99
C HIS A 162 -17.47 -7.96 7.22
N HIS A 163 -16.52 -7.83 6.29
CA HIS A 163 -15.86 -8.93 5.57
C HIS A 163 -14.38 -9.09 5.95
N VAL A 164 -13.86 -8.25 6.86
CA VAL A 164 -12.49 -8.37 7.38
C VAL A 164 -12.53 -9.33 8.56
N ASP A 165 -11.95 -10.52 8.40
CA ASP A 165 -11.67 -11.43 9.51
C ASP A 165 -10.53 -10.85 10.38
N GLU A 166 -10.51 -11.20 11.67
CA GLU A 166 -9.50 -10.74 12.65
C GLU A 166 -9.28 -9.20 12.69
N GLN A 167 -10.36 -8.44 12.52
CA GLN A 167 -10.48 -6.97 12.58
C GLN A 167 -9.42 -6.21 13.42
N ALA A 168 -9.14 -6.66 14.64
CA ALA A 168 -8.16 -6.00 15.52
C ALA A 168 -6.72 -6.07 14.97
N ALA A 169 -6.30 -7.23 14.47
CA ALA A 169 -4.97 -7.41 13.86
C ALA A 169 -4.85 -6.62 12.54
N TYR A 170 -5.92 -6.59 11.74
CA TYR A 170 -5.95 -5.82 10.50
C TYR A 170 -5.76 -4.31 10.74
N LEU A 171 -6.34 -3.76 11.81
CA LEU A 171 -6.12 -2.35 12.21
C LEU A 171 -4.69 -2.09 12.70
N GLU A 172 -4.12 -3.00 13.50
CA GLU A 172 -2.75 -2.87 14.00
C GLU A 172 -1.73 -2.80 12.85
N ILE A 173 -1.90 -3.64 11.84
CA ILE A 173 -1.10 -3.62 10.60
C ILE A 173 -1.40 -2.35 9.78
N SER A 174 -2.66 -1.98 9.59
CA SER A 174 -3.05 -0.82 8.77
C SER A 174 -2.59 0.53 9.33
N CYS A 175 -2.44 0.64 10.65
CA CYS A 175 -2.02 1.86 11.34
C CYS A 175 -0.51 1.89 11.66
N GLY A 176 0.25 0.85 11.31
CA GLY A 176 1.72 0.88 11.31
C GLY A 176 2.43 0.49 12.61
N GLY A 177 1.76 -0.18 13.56
CA GLY A 177 2.38 -0.75 14.78
C GLY A 177 2.61 0.22 15.95
#